data_AF-A0A7C7XRS8-F1
#
_entry.id   AF-A0A7C7XRS8-F1
#
_cell.length_a   1.000
_cell.length_b   1.000
_cell.length_c   1.000
_cell.angle_alpha   90.00
_cell.angle_beta   90.00
_cell.angle_gamma   90.00
#
_symmetry.space_group_name_H-M   'P 1'
#
loop_
_entity.id
_entity.type
_entity.pdbx_description
1 polymer ?
#
loop_
_entity_poly.entity_id
_entity_poly.type
_entity_poly.pdbx_seq_one_letter_code
_entity_poly.pdbx_strand_id
1 'polypeptide(L)' 'METALFEIATNGVLWGTVSVEQGIKYIVDGNLHTTTGRKVPFRTVWIVEQDTPPRLVTAYPLK' A
#
# COMPACT_ATOMS: atom_id res chain seq x y z
N MET A 1 4.16 -2.23 -12.52
CA MET A 1 3.24 -1.53 -11.61
C MET A 1 3.24 -2.17 -10.23
N GLU A 2 3.13 -3.50 -10.13
CA GLU A 2 3.14 -4.23 -8.85
C GLU A 2 4.34 -3.88 -7.94
N THR A 3 5.55 -3.84 -8.50
CA THR A 3 6.78 -3.49 -7.77
C THR A 3 6.71 -2.12 -7.09
N ALA A 4 6.04 -1.15 -7.72
CA ALA A 4 5.96 0.22 -7.19
C ALA A 4 4.95 0.33 -6.04
N LEU A 5 3.89 -0.48 -6.04
CA LEU A 5 2.97 -0.56 -4.90
C LEU A 5 3.62 -1.29 -3.72
N PHE A 6 4.44 -2.30 -3.99
CA PHE A 6 5.23 -2.98 -2.96
C PHE A 6 6.27 -2.04 -2.34
N GLU A 7 6.87 -1.15 -3.14
CA GLU A 7 7.75 -0.08 -2.65
C GLU A 7 7.01 0.87 -1.70
N ILE A 8 5.76 1.24 -2.03
CA ILE A 8 4.90 2.01 -1.10
C ILE A 8 4.61 1.21 0.16
N ALA A 9 4.28 -0.07 0.06
CA ALA A 9 3.97 -0.90 1.22
C ALA A 9 5.15 -1.01 2.21
N THR A 10 6.38 -1.02 1.69
CA THR A 10 7.60 -1.21 2.48
C THR A 10 8.23 0.10 2.97
N ASN A 11 8.17 1.18 2.18
CA ASN A 11 8.84 2.45 2.49
C ASN A 11 7.87 3.62 2.76
N GLY A 12 6.57 3.39 2.57
CA GLY A 12 5.54 4.41 2.75
C GLY A 12 5.26 4.76 4.21
N VAL A 13 4.41 5.76 4.40
CA VAL A 13 3.95 6.19 5.72
C VAL A 13 2.74 5.35 6.11
N LEU A 14 2.86 4.62 7.22
CA LEU A 14 1.73 3.91 7.81
C LEU A 14 0.69 4.91 8.30
N TRP A 15 -0.47 4.94 7.65
CA TRP A 15 -1.57 5.83 8.00
C TRP A 15 -2.51 5.20 9.04
N GLY A 16 -2.62 3.86 9.05
CA GLY A 16 -3.38 3.16 10.06
C GLY A 16 -3.37 1.65 9.91
N THR A 17 -3.75 0.98 10.99
CA THR A 17 -3.94 -0.47 11.06
C THR A 17 -5.33 -0.79 11.60
N VAL A 18 -5.95 -1.85 11.07
CA VAL A 18 -7.25 -2.35 11.53
C VAL A 18 -7.20 -3.87 11.56
N SER A 19 -7.41 -4.46 12.73
CA SER A 19 -7.60 -5.91 12.84
C SER A 19 -8.93 -6.30 12.19
N VAL A 20 -8.88 -7.32 11.32
CA VAL A 20 -10.05 -7.93 10.66
C VAL A 20 -9.99 -9.44 10.88
N GLU A 21 -11.07 -10.16 10.58
CA GLU A 21 -11.09 -11.63 10.72
C GLU A 21 -9.99 -12.30 9.90
N GLN A 22 -9.66 -11.73 8.75
CA GLN A 22 -8.64 -12.20 7.82
C GLN A 22 -7.27 -11.56 8.10
N GLY A 23 -6.92 -11.27 9.36
CA GLY A 23 -5.59 -10.72 9.72
C GLY A 23 -5.59 -9.21 9.95
N ILE A 24 -4.49 -8.53 9.61
CA ILE A 24 -4.33 -7.08 9.87
C ILE A 24 -4.39 -6.32 8.55
N LYS A 25 -5.32 -5.37 8.46
CA LYS A 25 -5.40 -4.41 7.36
C LYS A 25 -4.45 -3.26 7.62
N TYR A 26 -3.51 -3.02 6.70
CA TYR A 26 -2.59 -1.89 6.72
C TYR A 26 -2.99 -0.87 5.67
N ILE A 27 -3.03 0.40 6.05
CA ILE A 27 -3.27 1.53 5.15
C ILE A 27 -1.97 2.32 5.07
N VAL A 28 -1.34 2.34 3.90
CA VAL A 28 -0.02 2.91 3.70
C VAL A 28 -0.05 3.92 2.56
N ASP A 29 0.44 5.13 2.84
CA ASP A 29 0.56 6.21 1.88
C ASP A 29 1.98 6.28 1.34
N GLY A 30 2.13 6.58 0.05
CA GLY A 30 3.43 6.78 -0.56
C GLY A 30 3.31 7.52 -1.88
N ASN A 31 4.43 7.68 -2.58
CA ASN A 31 4.45 8.35 -3.87
C ASN A 31 4.83 7.35 -4.96
N LEU A 32 4.04 7.32 -6.03
CA LEU A 32 4.43 6.67 -7.27
C LEU A 32 5.18 7.66 -8.15
N HIS A 33 6.29 7.22 -8.72
CA HIS A 33 7.00 7.96 -9.75
C HIS A 33 6.41 7.61 -11.12
N THR A 34 5.94 8.62 -11.85
CA THR A 34 5.56 8.44 -13.25
C THR A 34 6.82 8.38 -14.11
N THR A 35 6.68 7.84 -15.32
CA THR A 35 7.75 7.86 -16.34
C THR A 35 8.19 9.28 -16.72
N THR A 36 7.37 10.28 -16.42
CA THR A 36 7.65 11.71 -16.61
C THR A 36 8.31 12.37 -15.39
N GLY A 37 8.66 11.61 -14.35
CA GLY A 37 9.31 12.11 -13.13
C GLY A 37 8.36 12.80 -12.13
N ARG A 38 7.06 12.82 -12.41
CA ARG A 38 6.07 13.37 -11.49
C ARG A 38 5.86 12.39 -10.33
N LYS A 39 5.79 12.93 -9.10
CA LYS A 39 5.35 12.19 -7.92
C LYS A 39 3.83 12.30 -7.80
N VAL A 40 3.16 11.17 -7.75
CA VAL A 40 1.71 11.10 -7.50
C VAL A 40 1.50 10.42 -6.16
N PRO A 41 0.87 11.08 -5.18
CA PRO A 41 0.60 10.46 -3.90
C PRO A 41 -0.47 9.38 -4.09
N PHE A 42 -0.27 8.25 -3.44
CA PHE A 42 -1.12 7.06 -3.52
C PHE A 42 -1.33 6.49 -2.13
N ARG A 43 -2.54 5.97 -1.91
CA ARG A 43 -2.87 5.15 -0.76
C ARG A 43 -3.03 3.72 -1.21
N THR A 44 -2.37 2.83 -0.49
CA THR A 44 -2.44 1.38 -0.68
C THR A 44 -3.02 0.74 0.56
N VAL A 45 -3.87 -0.27 0.36
CA VAL A 45 -4.50 -1.02 1.44
C VAL A 45 -4.12 -2.48 1.27
N TRP A 46 -3.53 -3.06 2.30
CA TRP A 46 -3.04 -4.43 2.31
C TRP A 46 -3.69 -5.21 3.43
N ILE A 47 -3.87 -6.51 3.24
CA ILE A 47 -4.18 -7.45 4.31
C ILE A 47 -2.98 -8.37 4.49
N VAL A 48 -2.51 -8.49 5.73
CA VAL A 48 -1.43 -9.40 6.12
C VAL A 48 -1.99 -10.41 7.10
N GLU A 49 -1.91 -11.68 6.72
CA GLU A 49 -2.26 -12.84 7.53
C GLU A 49 -0.99 -13.56 7.99
N GLN A 50 -1.12 -14.48 8.94
CA GLN A 50 0.00 -15.36 9.27
C GLN A 50 0.26 -16.34 8.13
N ASP A 51 1.54 -16.54 7.83
CA ASP A 51 2.03 -17.57 6.91
C ASP A 51 1.54 -17.46 5.46
N THR A 52 0.98 -16.30 5.06
CA THR A 52 0.65 -16.00 3.66
C THR A 52 1.28 -14.67 3.21
N PRO A 53 1.59 -14.52 1.91
CA PRO A 53 2.07 -13.26 1.38
C PRO A 53 1.03 -12.13 1.57
N PRO A 54 1.46 -10.89 1.87
CA PRO A 54 0.58 -9.73 1.92
C PRO A 54 -0.27 -9.59 0.66
N ARG A 55 -1.57 -9.41 0.84
CA ARG A 55 -2.51 -9.25 -0.26
C ARG A 55 -2.90 -7.79 -0.44
N LEU A 56 -2.70 -7.25 -1.64
CA LEU A 56 -3.21 -5.93 -2.00
C LEU A 56 -4.75 -5.99 -2.11
N VAL A 57 -5.43 -5.10 -1.39
CA VAL A 57 -6.89 -4.94 -1.47
C VAL A 57 -7.24 -3.85 -2.47
N THR A 58 -6.61 -2.67 -2.34
CA THR A 58 -6.83 -1.55 -3.24
C THR A 58 -5.64 -0.60 -3.24
N ALA A 59 -5.43 0.09 -4.36
CA ALA A 59 -4.49 1.19 -4.48
C ALA A 59 -5.18 2.31 -5.26
N TYR A 60 -5.15 3.53 -4.74
CA TYR A 60 -5.77 4.68 -5.39
C TYR A 60 -4.98 5.97 -5.15
N PRO A 61 -5.00 6.92 -6.10
CA PRO A 61 -4.33 8.19 -5.93
C PRO A 61 -4.98 8.99 -4.81
N LEU A 62 -4.14 9.64 -4.00
CA LEU A 62 -4.54 10.76 -3.17
C LEU A 62 -4.52 12.01 -4.08
N LYS A 63 -5.49 12.91 -3.94
CA LYS A 63 -5.67 14.06 -4.84
C LYS A 63 -4.40 14.90 -4.99
#